data_AF-A0A259ZWZ3-F1
#
_entry.id   AF-A0A259ZWZ3-F1
#
_cell.length_a   1.000
_cell.length_b   1.000
_cell.length_c   1.000
_cell.angle_alpha   90.00
_cell.angle_beta   90.00
_cell.angle_gamma   90.00
#
_symmetry.space_group_name_H-M   'P 1'
#
loop_
_entity.id
_entity.type
_entity.pdbx_description
1 polymer ?
#
loop_
_entity_poly.entity_id
_entity_poly.type
_entity_poly.pdbx_seq_one_letter_code
_entity_poly.pdbx_strand_id
1 'polypeptide(L)'
;MWDLRTEGVLRLPSGSLVRGRALRDPIPGGPRPDLGVYLQGRDPGGFDWDSRWVRWPDFWLPSDSKELGVVLREALRRCVTERVEIACTGGVGRTGTALACLVALDGMPGSAAVDYVRRHYSQRAMETPWQKRFAKTFVKPGSLL
;
A
#
# COMPACT_ATOMS: atom_id res chain seq x y z
N MET A 1 12.90 -10.08 2.23
CA MET A 1 12.85 -9.03 1.18
C MET A 1 12.35 -9.54 -0.17
N TRP A 2 11.69 -8.68 -0.95
CA TRP A 2 11.28 -8.97 -2.33
C TRP A 2 12.44 -8.82 -3.33
N ASP A 3 12.27 -9.36 -4.55
CA ASP A 3 13.13 -9.01 -5.70
C ASP A 3 12.50 -7.82 -6.44
N LEU A 4 13.30 -6.81 -6.78
CA LEU A 4 12.88 -5.62 -7.54
C LEU A 4 12.23 -5.94 -8.89
N ARG A 5 12.56 -7.07 -9.51
CA ARG A 5 12.00 -7.53 -10.79
C ARG A 5 10.65 -8.23 -10.62
N THR A 6 10.24 -8.52 -9.39
CA THR A 6 8.93 -9.14 -9.13
C THR A 6 7.82 -8.16 -9.49
N GLU A 7 6.83 -8.65 -10.23
CA GLU A 7 5.68 -7.83 -10.62
C GLU A 7 4.96 -7.22 -9.41
N GLY A 8 4.63 -5.94 -9.53
CA GLY A 8 3.95 -5.16 -8.49
C GLY A 8 4.86 -4.68 -7.36
N VAL A 9 6.17 -4.97 -7.41
CA VAL A 9 7.12 -4.43 -6.42
C VAL A 9 7.39 -2.95 -6.68
N LEU A 10 7.24 -2.17 -5.61
CA LEU A 10 7.60 -0.77 -5.52
C LEU A 10 8.80 -0.64 -4.59
N ARG A 11 9.85 0.03 -5.07
CA ARG A 11 10.93 0.52 -4.20
C ARG A 11 10.44 1.77 -3.49
N LEU A 12 10.56 1.84 -2.17
CA LEU A 12 10.24 3.01 -1.39
C LEU A 12 11.39 4.04 -1.44
N PRO A 13 11.15 5.33 -1.14
CA PRO A 13 12.19 6.35 -1.04
C PRO A 13 13.44 5.94 -0.23
N SER A 14 13.27 5.28 0.91
CA SER A 14 14.34 4.76 1.77
C SER A 14 15.08 3.55 1.19
N GLY A 15 14.56 2.96 0.11
CA GLY A 15 15.15 1.83 -0.60
C GLY A 15 14.54 0.47 -0.28
N SER A 16 13.74 0.37 0.80
CA SER A 16 12.98 -0.84 1.14
C SER A 16 11.97 -1.21 0.04
N LEU A 17 11.56 -2.48 0.00
CA LEU A 17 10.70 -3.00 -1.06
C LEU A 17 9.35 -3.44 -0.51
N VAL A 18 8.28 -3.05 -1.18
CA VAL A 18 6.91 -3.47 -0.87
C VAL A 18 6.25 -3.97 -2.15
N ARG A 19 5.37 -4.97 -2.07
CA ARG A 19 4.62 -5.47 -3.21
C ARG A 19 3.17 -5.01 -3.16
N GLY A 20 2.68 -4.38 -4.22
CA GLY A 20 1.25 -4.22 -4.46
C GLY A 20 0.68 -5.44 -5.20
N ARG A 21 -0.53 -5.90 -4.85
CA ARG A 21 -1.17 -7.02 -5.54
C ARG A 21 -2.69 -6.84 -5.72
N ALA A 22 -3.22 -7.47 -6.75
CA ALA A 22 -4.65 -7.72 -6.94
C ALA A 22 -5.05 -9.08 -6.35
N LEU A 23 -5.99 -9.09 -5.41
CA LEU A 23 -6.48 -10.32 -4.77
C LEU A 23 -7.33 -11.20 -5.69
N ARG A 24 -7.93 -10.60 -6.73
CA ARG A 24 -8.72 -11.36 -7.71
C ARG A 24 -7.85 -12.23 -8.62
N ASP A 25 -6.54 -11.94 -8.69
CA ASP A 25 -5.61 -12.70 -9.49
C ASP A 25 -5.06 -13.87 -8.66
N PRO A 26 -4.71 -15.01 -9.28
CA PRO A 26 -4.12 -16.14 -8.58
C PRO A 26 -2.89 -15.72 -7.78
N ILE A 27 -2.64 -16.36 -6.63
CA ILE A 27 -1.44 -16.05 -5.86
C ILE A 27 -0.22 -16.40 -6.73
N PRO A 28 0.66 -15.43 -7.03
CA PRO A 28 1.80 -15.68 -7.91
C PRO A 28 2.72 -16.76 -7.34
N GLY A 29 3.40 -17.48 -8.23
CA GLY A 29 4.49 -18.36 -7.83
C GLY A 29 5.63 -17.59 -7.15
N GLY A 30 6.50 -18.32 -6.44
CA GLY A 30 7.62 -17.73 -5.71
C GLY A 30 7.33 -17.51 -4.21
N PRO A 31 8.14 -16.67 -3.54
CA PRO A 31 8.06 -16.52 -2.09
C PRO A 31 6.75 -15.86 -1.64
N ARG A 32 6.19 -16.34 -0.54
CA ARG A 32 5.01 -15.77 0.13
C ARG A 32 5.37 -14.50 0.91
N PRO A 33 4.43 -13.55 1.11
CA PRO A 33 4.67 -12.44 2.03
C PRO A 33 4.90 -12.97 3.45
N ASP A 34 5.71 -12.24 4.21
CA ASP A 34 5.80 -12.41 5.66
C ASP A 34 4.67 -11.62 6.35
N LEU A 35 4.30 -10.45 5.79
CA LEU A 35 3.17 -9.62 6.20
C LEU A 35 2.29 -9.22 5.00
N GLY A 36 0.98 -9.43 5.11
CA GLY A 36 -0.03 -8.91 4.19
C GLY A 36 -0.89 -7.80 4.80
N VAL A 37 -1.08 -6.71 4.07
CA VAL A 37 -2.06 -5.65 4.39
C VAL A 37 -3.20 -5.70 3.38
N TYR A 38 -4.39 -6.08 3.84
CA TYR A 38 -5.55 -6.32 3.00
C TYR A 38 -6.58 -5.20 3.14
N LEU A 39 -6.89 -4.56 2.01
CA LEU A 39 -7.75 -3.37 1.93
C LEU A 39 -9.09 -3.77 1.33
N GLN A 40 -10.00 -4.32 2.14
CA GLN A 40 -11.26 -4.91 1.68
C GLN A 40 -12.46 -4.34 2.42
N GLY A 41 -13.61 -4.20 1.75
CA GLY A 41 -14.84 -3.70 2.37
C GLY A 41 -15.49 -4.69 3.35
N ARG A 42 -15.13 -5.97 3.23
CA ARG A 42 -15.52 -7.10 4.09
C ARG A 42 -14.26 -7.85 4.52
N ASP A 43 -14.38 -8.61 5.58
CA ASP A 43 -13.30 -9.47 6.08
C ASP A 43 -12.81 -10.40 4.95
N PRO A 44 -11.53 -10.35 4.56
CA PRO A 44 -10.97 -11.20 3.52
C PRO A 44 -10.78 -12.66 3.96
N GLY A 45 -10.99 -12.98 5.24
CA GLY A 45 -10.67 -14.27 5.83
C GLY A 45 -9.21 -14.36 6.27
N GLY A 46 -8.82 -15.56 6.69
CA GLY A 46 -7.46 -15.85 7.14
C GLY A 46 -6.48 -16.10 6.00
N PHE A 47 -5.21 -15.83 6.26
CA PHE A 47 -4.08 -16.19 5.42
C PHE A 47 -3.07 -16.97 6.26
N ASP A 48 -2.25 -17.80 5.62
CA ASP A 48 -1.22 -18.61 6.30
C ASP A 48 0.02 -17.79 6.72
N TRP A 49 -0.09 -16.46 6.78
CA TRP A 49 0.96 -15.50 7.15
C TRP A 49 0.37 -14.32 7.91
N ASP A 50 1.22 -13.55 8.58
CA ASP A 50 0.78 -12.38 9.36
C ASP A 50 -0.02 -11.42 8.50
N SER A 51 -1.19 -11.03 8.98
CA SER A 51 -2.12 -10.24 8.19
C SER A 51 -2.72 -9.10 9.00
N ARG A 52 -2.92 -7.97 8.32
CA ARG A 52 -3.73 -6.84 8.81
C ARG A 52 -4.84 -6.62 7.80
N TRP A 53 -6.07 -6.53 8.27
CA TRP A 53 -7.20 -6.09 7.46
C TRP A 53 -7.53 -4.66 7.83
N VAL A 54 -7.67 -3.80 6.82
CA VAL A 54 -8.23 -2.45 6.97
C VAL A 54 -9.53 -2.42 6.19
N ARG A 55 -10.64 -2.11 6.87
CA ARG A 55 -11.94 -2.02 6.23
C ARG A 55 -11.95 -0.85 5.24
N TRP A 56 -12.09 -1.16 3.95
CA TRP A 56 -12.02 -0.17 2.88
C TRP A 56 -13.03 -0.53 1.77
N PRO A 57 -14.24 0.06 1.79
CA PRO A 57 -15.25 -0.14 0.75
C PRO A 57 -14.72 0.26 -0.62
N ASP A 58 -15.18 -0.44 -1.67
CA ASP A 58 -14.65 -0.23 -3.00
C ASP A 58 -14.95 1.17 -3.54
N PHE A 59 -14.03 1.74 -4.30
CA PHE A 59 -14.04 3.14 -4.75
C PHE A 59 -14.06 4.21 -3.65
N TRP A 60 -14.16 3.88 -2.36
CA TRP A 60 -14.21 4.85 -1.25
C TRP A 60 -12.84 5.09 -0.59
N LEU A 61 -12.85 5.69 0.60
CA LEU A 61 -11.74 5.87 1.52
C LEU A 61 -11.79 4.78 2.62
N PRO A 62 -10.69 4.56 3.39
CA PRO A 62 -10.74 3.61 4.50
C PRO A 62 -11.81 4.04 5.51
N SER A 63 -12.49 3.07 6.12
CA SER A 63 -13.48 3.36 7.16
C SER A 63 -12.86 4.01 8.39
N ASP A 64 -11.59 3.70 8.68
CA ASP A 64 -10.78 4.38 9.69
C ASP A 64 -9.41 4.75 9.10
N SER A 65 -9.15 6.05 8.98
CA SER A 65 -7.88 6.58 8.48
C SER A 65 -6.75 6.52 9.50
N LYS A 66 -7.06 6.53 10.80
CA LYS A 66 -6.06 6.38 11.86
C LYS A 66 -5.57 4.95 11.93
N GLU A 67 -6.49 3.99 11.83
CA GLU A 67 -6.16 2.56 11.72
C GLU A 67 -5.23 2.29 10.53
N LEU A 68 -5.58 2.82 9.34
CA LEU A 68 -4.71 2.74 8.17
C LEU A 68 -3.30 3.28 8.47
N GLY A 69 -3.21 4.43 9.15
CA GLY A 69 -1.92 4.99 9.54
C GLY A 69 -1.12 4.14 10.51
N VAL A 70 -1.75 3.42 11.44
CA VAL A 70 -1.06 2.47 12.32
C VAL A 70 -0.51 1.31 11.51
N VAL A 71 -1.35 0.69 10.67
CA VAL A 71 -0.98 -0.47 9.84
C VAL A 71 0.12 -0.13 8.83
N LEU A 72 0.06 1.05 8.19
CA LEU A 72 1.09 1.46 7.24
C LEU A 72 2.44 1.78 7.90
N ARG A 73 2.46 2.31 9.13
CA ARG A 73 3.71 2.48 9.88
C ARG A 73 4.31 1.14 10.32
N GLU A 74 3.47 0.15 10.64
CA GLU A 74 3.95 -1.23 10.85
C GLU A 74 4.56 -1.80 9.57
N ALA A 75 3.85 -1.70 8.44
CA ALA A 75 4.33 -2.13 7.13
C ALA A 75 5.68 -1.49 6.76
N LEU A 76 5.83 -0.17 7.00
CA LEU A 76 7.07 0.56 6.71
C LEU A 76 8.26 0.05 7.54
N ARG A 77 8.04 -0.26 8.83
CA ARG A 77 9.10 -0.82 9.68
C ARG A 77 9.48 -2.23 9.25
N ARG A 78 8.50 -3.08 8.94
CA ARG A 78 8.73 -4.50 8.61
C ARG A 78 9.33 -4.67 7.21
N CYS A 79 9.01 -3.81 6.25
CA CYS A 79 9.55 -3.94 4.88
C CYS A 79 11.06 -3.70 4.76
N VAL A 80 11.76 -3.34 5.84
CA VAL A 80 13.23 -3.28 5.90
C VAL A 80 13.86 -4.68 5.85
N THR A 81 13.20 -5.69 6.40
CA THR A 81 13.74 -7.06 6.49
C THR A 81 12.79 -8.11 5.91
N GLU A 82 11.49 -7.81 5.85
CA GLU A 82 10.43 -8.74 5.51
C GLU A 82 9.79 -8.46 4.14
N ARG A 83 9.18 -9.49 3.57
CA ARG A 83 8.35 -9.39 2.36
C ARG A 83 6.97 -8.88 2.73
N VAL A 84 6.79 -7.56 2.64
CA VAL A 84 5.50 -6.92 2.90
C VAL A 84 4.69 -6.77 1.61
N GLU A 85 3.43 -7.19 1.64
CA GLU A 85 2.46 -7.00 0.56
C GLU A 85 1.31 -6.06 1.00
N ILE A 86 0.80 -5.26 0.07
CA ILE A 86 -0.44 -4.48 0.21
C ILE A 86 -1.38 -4.85 -0.94
N ALA A 87 -2.60 -5.27 -0.62
CA ALA A 87 -3.52 -5.78 -1.64
C ALA A 87 -4.98 -5.37 -1.43
N CYS A 88 -5.68 -5.16 -2.54
CA CYS A 88 -7.13 -5.04 -2.61
C CYS A 88 -7.64 -5.91 -3.77
N THR A 89 -8.94 -5.95 -4.04
CA THR A 89 -9.50 -6.76 -5.15
C THR A 89 -8.76 -6.57 -6.47
N GLY A 90 -8.58 -5.32 -6.91
CA GLY A 90 -8.03 -5.01 -8.25
C GLY A 90 -6.57 -4.55 -8.26
N GLY A 91 -5.93 -4.36 -7.11
CA GLY A 91 -4.53 -3.96 -7.02
C GLY A 91 -4.19 -2.53 -7.50
N VAL A 92 -5.17 -1.71 -7.90
CA VAL A 92 -4.90 -0.39 -8.53
C VAL A 92 -5.41 0.79 -7.69
N GLY A 93 -6.71 0.86 -7.37
CA GLY A 93 -7.28 1.98 -6.62
C GLY A 93 -6.84 2.02 -5.15
N ARG A 94 -7.43 1.15 -4.30
CA ARG A 94 -7.14 1.11 -2.85
C ARG A 94 -5.67 0.78 -2.58
N THR A 95 -5.11 -0.22 -3.26
CA THR A 95 -3.68 -0.54 -3.19
C THR A 95 -2.80 0.65 -3.56
N GLY A 96 -3.04 1.28 -4.71
CA GLY A 96 -2.26 2.45 -5.13
C GLY A 96 -2.39 3.64 -4.16
N THR A 97 -3.57 3.82 -3.57
CA THR A 97 -3.79 4.85 -2.53
C THR A 97 -2.96 4.55 -1.29
N ALA A 98 -3.00 3.32 -0.78
CA ALA A 98 -2.22 2.92 0.39
C ALA A 98 -0.71 2.98 0.13
N LEU A 99 -0.25 2.58 -1.06
CA LEU A 99 1.16 2.73 -1.46
C LEU A 99 1.59 4.20 -1.47
N ALA A 100 0.75 5.11 -1.94
CA ALA A 100 1.06 6.54 -1.93
C ALA A 100 1.12 7.09 -0.50
N CYS A 101 0.22 6.65 0.38
CA CYS A 101 0.29 6.94 1.81
C CYS A 101 1.58 6.40 2.46
N LEU A 102 2.01 5.19 2.08
CA LEU A 102 3.25 4.59 2.57
C LEU A 102 4.49 5.36 2.10
N VAL A 103 4.54 5.77 0.83
CA VAL A 103 5.61 6.64 0.28
C VAL A 103 5.64 8.00 1.00
N ALA A 104 4.47 8.55 1.34
CA ALA A 104 4.38 9.78 2.12
C ALA A 104 4.94 9.62 3.55
N LEU A 105 4.66 8.48 4.21
CA LEU A 105 5.24 8.14 5.51
C LEU A 105 6.75 7.90 5.43
N ASP A 106 7.24 7.42 4.30
CA ASP A 106 8.67 7.19 4.01
C ASP A 106 9.41 8.47 3.55
N GLY A 107 8.85 9.65 3.83
CA GLY A 107 9.53 10.94 3.66
C GLY A 107 9.24 11.70 2.37
N MET A 108 8.33 11.22 1.50
CA MET A 108 7.94 11.92 0.27
C MET A 108 6.44 12.27 0.28
N PRO A 109 5.99 13.28 1.06
CA PRO A 109 4.57 13.61 1.21
C PRO A 109 3.98 14.37 -0.01
N GLY A 110 2.67 14.59 0.02
CA GLY A 110 2.00 15.48 -0.94
C GLY A 110 1.78 14.88 -2.32
N SER A 111 1.82 15.72 -3.35
CA SER A 111 1.69 15.27 -4.75
C SER A 111 2.85 14.39 -5.19
N ALA A 112 4.04 14.56 -4.60
CA ALA A 112 5.21 13.77 -4.93
C ALA A 112 4.96 12.26 -4.71
N ALA A 113 4.28 11.89 -3.61
CA ALA A 113 3.92 10.49 -3.33
C ALA A 113 3.04 9.88 -4.43
N VAL A 114 2.04 10.64 -4.87
CA VAL A 114 1.09 10.23 -5.91
C VAL A 114 1.82 10.01 -7.23
N ASP A 115 2.65 10.98 -7.61
CA ASP A 115 3.38 10.93 -8.87
C ASP A 115 4.42 9.81 -8.85
N TYR A 116 5.04 9.55 -7.69
CA TYR A 116 5.97 8.44 -7.48
C TYR A 116 5.29 7.09 -7.73
N VAL A 117 4.16 6.82 -7.06
CA VAL A 117 3.42 5.56 -7.25
C VAL A 117 2.93 5.40 -8.68
N ARG A 118 2.48 6.48 -9.33
CA ARG A 118 2.03 6.40 -10.73
C ARG A 118 3.16 6.07 -11.70
N ARG A 119 4.38 6.54 -11.44
CA ARG A 119 5.56 6.23 -12.26
C ARG A 119 6.13 4.85 -12.00
N HIS A 120 6.20 4.43 -10.74
CA HIS A 120 6.98 3.26 -10.34
C HIS A 120 6.14 2.01 -10.03
N TYR A 121 4.82 2.15 -9.87
CA TYR A 121 3.92 1.02 -9.61
C TYR A 121 2.88 0.85 -10.73
N SER A 122 2.04 1.87 -10.96
CA SER A 122 1.01 1.81 -11.99
C SER A 122 0.48 3.19 -12.34
N GLN A 123 0.50 3.56 -13.62
CA GLN A 123 -0.04 4.84 -14.10
C GLN A 123 -1.53 5.01 -13.78
N ARG A 124 -2.26 3.89 -13.59
CA ARG A 124 -3.69 3.87 -13.25
C ARG A 124 -3.97 3.98 -11.75
N ALA A 125 -2.94 4.01 -10.89
CA ALA A 125 -3.10 4.07 -9.44
C ALA A 125 -3.93 5.29 -8.98
N MET A 126 -4.74 5.04 -7.93
CA MET A 126 -5.75 5.98 -7.38
C MET A 126 -6.80 6.33 -8.42
N GLU A 127 -7.81 5.47 -8.51
CA GLU A 127 -8.88 5.51 -9.53
C GLU A 127 -9.80 6.71 -9.35
N THR A 128 -9.96 7.20 -8.12
CA THR A 128 -10.91 8.27 -7.81
C THR A 128 -10.23 9.58 -7.37
N PRO A 129 -10.84 10.75 -7.64
CA PRO A 129 -10.29 12.04 -7.21
C PRO A 129 -10.08 12.16 -5.70
N TRP A 130 -10.98 11.57 -4.90
CA TRP A 130 -10.88 11.60 -3.45
C TRP A 130 -9.79 10.66 -2.90
N GLN A 131 -9.52 9.51 -3.53
CA GLN A 131 -8.34 8.69 -3.20
C GLN A 131 -7.04 9.46 -3.43
N LYS A 132 -6.94 10.15 -4.57
CA LYS A 132 -5.79 11.02 -4.87
C LYS A 132 -5.65 12.15 -3.84
N ARG A 133 -6.75 12.82 -3.48
CA ARG A 133 -6.75 13.87 -2.45
C ARG A 133 -6.33 13.33 -1.09
N PHE A 134 -6.88 12.20 -0.69
CA PHE A 134 -6.57 11.54 0.57
C PHE A 134 -5.07 11.22 0.69
N ALA A 135 -4.48 10.58 -0.33
CA ALA A 135 -3.06 10.28 -0.35
C ALA A 135 -2.18 11.55 -0.25
N LYS A 136 -2.54 12.62 -0.98
CA LYS A 136 -1.81 13.90 -0.93
C LYS A 136 -1.79 14.53 0.46
N THR A 137 -2.87 14.38 1.22
CA THR A 137 -3.01 15.02 2.54
C THR A 137 -2.76 14.07 3.71
N PHE A 138 -2.35 12.83 3.44
CA PHE A 138 -2.22 11.79 4.46
C PHE A 138 -1.16 12.12 5.51
N VAL A 139 0.00 12.62 5.06
CA VAL A 139 1.05 13.19 5.91
C VAL A 139 1.08 14.69 5.68
N LYS A 140 1.02 15.47 6.77
CA LYS A 140 1.15 16.92 6.69
C LYS A 140 2.63 17.29 6.51
N PRO A 141 2.98 18.25 5.64
CA PRO A 141 4.37 18.67 5.40
C PRO A 141 5.16 19.07 6.65
N GLY A 142 4.49 19.51 7.71
CA GLY A 142 5.11 19.89 8.99
C GLY A 142 5.15 18.80 10.07
N SER A 143 4.80 17.55 9.75
CA SER A 143 4.83 16.42 10.69
C SER A 143 6.06 15.52 10.54
N LEU A 144 7.05 15.98 9.77
CA LEU A 144 8.32 15.28 9.50
C LEU A 144 9.53 16.01 10.16
N LEU A 145 9.27 16.93 11.09
CA LEU A 145 10.25 17.61 11.93
C LEU A 145 10.04 17.22 13.39
#